data_AF-A0A7K2MTD5-F1
#
_entry.id   AF-A0A7K2MTD5-F1
#
_cell.length_a   1.000
_cell.length_b   1.000
_cell.length_c   1.000
_cell.angle_alpha   90.00
_cell.angle_beta   90.00
_cell.angle_gamma   90.00
#
_symmetry.space_group_name_H-M   'P 1'
#
loop_
_entity.id
_entity.type
_entity.pdbx_description
1 polymer ?
#
loop_
_entity_poly.entity_id
_entity_poly.type
_entity_poly.pdbx_seq_one_letter_code
_entity_poly.pdbx_strand_id
1 'polypeptide(L)'
;MNGIVLSVSRSIARVTGAALGPYQTAVVRIGFGATWLLFLLRELPHRHELYGPDGPWGHDLAEQLIADNGAFTVLMWSDGRAWFEIVYALAVLSSVLLLLGWRTRTMSVLFMVGVLSLQNRSVFMGDGGDNVVHLMSIYLVLTRCGQVWSLDARRARRTAAARARGERVVDRVGPVLWSALGFGLVAVTSAGLLDGDWFVPALLWAVWVSLGLWWVVGRGPEGGQPRILLDVITHVVHNGALVVIMAEACLIYATAGWYKIQGSRWQDGTAVYYPLNLDYFTPWPALS
;
A
#
# COMPACT_ATOMS: atom_id res chain seq x y z
N MET A 1 -0.41 -39.29 18.82
CA MET A 1 -1.46 -38.57 18.05
C MET A 1 -1.96 -37.30 18.74
N ASN A 2 -2.02 -37.20 20.08
CA ASN A 2 -2.50 -35.99 20.79
C ASN A 2 -1.62 -34.73 20.64
N GLY A 3 -0.30 -34.88 20.49
CA GLY A 3 0.61 -33.73 20.37
C GLY A 3 0.41 -32.90 19.10
N ILE A 4 0.12 -33.56 17.97
CA ILE A 4 -0.14 -32.89 16.68
C ILE A 4 -1.44 -32.10 16.75
N VAL A 5 -2.51 -32.71 17.28
CA VAL A 5 -3.82 -32.04 17.44
C VAL A 5 -3.72 -30.82 18.35
N LEU A 6 -3.00 -30.94 19.48
CA LEU A 6 -2.77 -29.81 20.38
C LEU A 6 -1.92 -28.70 19.73
N SER A 7 -0.92 -29.05 18.93
CA SER A 7 -0.08 -28.08 18.21
C SER A 7 -0.88 -27.33 17.14
N VAL A 8 -1.70 -28.05 16.37
CA VAL A 8 -2.59 -27.46 15.34
C VAL A 8 -3.62 -26.55 15.99
N SER A 9 -4.26 -26.98 17.08
CA SER A 9 -5.23 -26.16 17.82
C SER A 9 -4.61 -24.87 18.36
N ARG A 10 -3.42 -24.93 18.98
CA ARG A 10 -2.69 -23.73 19.43
C ARG A 10 -2.31 -22.82 18.27
N SER A 11 -1.90 -23.37 17.14
CA SER A 11 -1.55 -22.60 15.94
C SER A 11 -2.76 -21.86 15.40
N ILE A 12 -3.91 -22.55 15.27
CA ILE A 12 -5.18 -21.94 14.84
C ILE A 12 -5.58 -20.84 15.82
N ALA A 13 -5.56 -21.10 17.13
CA ALA A 13 -5.89 -20.11 18.15
C ALA A 13 -4.97 -18.89 18.09
N ARG A 14 -3.68 -19.08 17.80
CA ARG A 14 -2.71 -17.99 17.66
C ARG A 14 -2.97 -17.13 16.41
N VAL A 15 -3.24 -17.77 15.27
CA VAL A 15 -3.47 -17.08 13.98
C VAL A 15 -4.81 -16.35 13.96
N THR A 16 -5.82 -16.89 14.64
CA THR A 16 -7.16 -16.28 14.72
C THR A 16 -7.28 -15.26 15.85
N GLY A 17 -6.53 -15.45 16.94
CA GLY A 17 -6.63 -14.64 18.15
C GLY A 17 -5.83 -13.34 18.13
N ALA A 18 -4.78 -13.24 17.29
CA ALA A 18 -3.94 -12.05 17.26
C ALA A 18 -3.33 -11.77 15.87
N ALA A 19 -3.09 -10.48 15.63
CA ALA A 19 -2.21 -10.02 14.56
C ALA A 19 -0.75 -10.24 14.98
N LEU A 20 0.00 -11.02 14.19
CA LEU A 20 1.40 -11.35 14.46
C LEU A 20 2.32 -10.24 13.92
N GLY A 21 3.52 -10.11 14.49
CA GLY A 21 4.52 -9.15 14.02
C GLY A 21 4.07 -7.67 13.93
N PRO A 22 3.46 -7.09 14.98
CA PRO A 22 2.97 -5.71 14.94
C PRO A 22 4.09 -4.69 14.71
N TYR A 23 5.29 -4.94 15.26
CA TYR A 23 6.45 -4.07 15.05
C TYR A 23 7.01 -4.19 13.65
N GLN A 24 7.14 -5.41 13.13
CA GLN A 24 7.60 -5.68 11.77
C GLN A 24 6.70 -4.98 10.75
N THR A 25 5.38 -5.10 10.89
CA THR A 25 4.45 -4.41 9.99
C THR A 25 4.44 -2.90 10.14
N ALA A 26 4.74 -2.36 11.32
CA ALA A 26 4.96 -0.92 11.48
C ALA A 26 6.23 -0.46 10.77
N VAL A 27 7.33 -1.23 10.82
CA VAL A 27 8.57 -0.95 10.07
C VAL A 27 8.29 -0.97 8.58
N VAL A 28 7.59 -2.00 8.07
CA VAL A 28 7.22 -2.10 6.64
C VAL A 28 6.41 -0.88 6.21
N ARG A 29 5.39 -0.49 6.98
CA ARG A 29 4.58 0.72 6.68
C ARG A 29 5.42 1.99 6.64
N ILE A 30 6.28 2.21 7.63
CA ILE A 30 7.13 3.40 7.70
C ILE A 30 8.15 3.39 6.57
N GLY A 31 8.80 2.26 6.31
CA GLY A 31 9.79 2.08 5.26
C GLY A 31 9.21 2.37 3.88
N PHE A 32 8.19 1.63 3.46
CA PHE A 32 7.59 1.84 2.13
C PHE A 32 6.90 3.21 2.00
N GLY A 33 6.23 3.68 3.05
CA GLY A 33 5.65 5.02 3.07
C GLY A 33 6.71 6.13 2.93
N ALA A 34 7.86 5.97 3.59
CA ALA A 34 8.97 6.92 3.50
C ALA A 34 9.70 6.84 2.17
N THR A 35 10.00 5.63 1.67
CA THR A 35 10.65 5.43 0.37
C THR A 35 9.83 6.09 -0.74
N TRP A 36 8.53 5.80 -0.79
CA TRP A 36 7.66 6.40 -1.81
C TRP A 36 7.52 7.91 -1.63
N LEU A 37 7.41 8.42 -0.40
CA LEU A 37 7.39 9.86 -0.16
C LEU A 37 8.68 10.54 -0.63
N LEU A 38 9.85 10.01 -0.28
CA LEU A 38 11.14 10.57 -0.68
C LEU A 38 11.32 10.54 -2.19
N PHE A 39 10.86 9.47 -2.83
CA PHE A 39 10.84 9.35 -4.29
C PHE A 39 10.02 10.47 -4.92
N LEU A 40 8.76 10.65 -4.50
CA LEU A 40 7.93 11.76 -4.97
C LEU A 40 8.59 13.13 -4.70
N LEU A 41 9.09 13.37 -3.49
CA LEU A 41 9.72 14.65 -3.16
C LEU A 41 10.97 14.93 -4.01
N ARG A 42 11.76 13.91 -4.34
CA ARG A 42 12.92 14.04 -5.22
C ARG A 42 12.50 14.36 -6.66
N GLU A 43 11.40 13.79 -7.11
CA GLU A 43 10.92 13.94 -8.49
C GLU A 43 10.04 15.17 -8.71
N LEU A 44 9.69 15.89 -7.63
CA LEU A 44 8.91 17.12 -7.70
C LEU A 44 9.32 18.08 -8.83
N PRO A 45 10.61 18.37 -9.09
CA PRO A 45 11.00 19.29 -10.16
C PRO A 45 10.67 18.78 -11.57
N HIS A 46 10.72 17.45 -11.78
CA HIS A 46 10.59 16.81 -13.09
C HIS A 46 9.27 16.04 -13.26
N ARG A 47 8.36 16.14 -12.28
CA ARG A 47 7.13 15.33 -12.21
C ARG A 47 6.27 15.37 -13.47
N HIS A 48 6.24 16.51 -14.17
CA HIS A 48 5.46 16.67 -15.40
C HIS A 48 6.07 15.92 -16.59
N GLU A 49 7.39 15.84 -16.65
CA GLU A 49 8.12 15.12 -17.70
C GLU A 49 8.09 13.60 -17.43
N LEU A 50 8.13 13.19 -16.16
CA LEU A 50 8.15 11.78 -15.77
C LEU A 50 6.76 11.13 -15.84
N TYR A 51 5.73 11.79 -15.31
CA TYR A 51 4.40 11.22 -15.13
C TYR A 51 3.28 12.04 -15.75
N GLY A 52 3.58 13.30 -16.10
CA GLY A 52 2.59 14.26 -16.55
C GLY A 52 2.35 14.26 -18.06
N PRO A 53 1.61 15.27 -18.55
CA PRO A 53 1.31 15.41 -19.97
C PRO A 53 2.51 15.85 -20.81
N ASP A 54 3.56 16.40 -20.19
CA ASP A 54 4.77 16.88 -20.88
C ASP A 54 5.79 15.75 -21.14
N GLY A 55 5.49 14.53 -20.68
CA GLY A 55 6.38 13.38 -20.84
C GLY A 55 6.43 12.84 -22.27
N PRO A 56 7.57 12.26 -22.69
CA PRO A 56 7.70 11.63 -24.01
C PRO A 56 6.73 10.45 -24.18
N TRP A 57 6.31 9.84 -23.07
CA TRP A 57 5.23 8.86 -23.03
C TRP A 57 3.88 9.56 -22.92
N GLY A 58 3.33 9.95 -24.08
CA GLY A 58 2.06 10.69 -24.20
C GLY A 58 0.84 9.93 -23.68
N HIS A 59 -0.29 10.64 -23.55
CA HIS A 59 -1.55 10.10 -23.05
C HIS A 59 -2.08 8.96 -23.94
N ASP A 60 -2.09 9.15 -25.26
CA ASP A 60 -2.60 8.16 -26.23
C ASP A 60 -1.82 6.83 -26.20
N LEU A 61 -0.50 6.89 -25.99
CA LEU A 61 0.34 5.69 -25.88
C LEU A 61 0.08 4.94 -24.57
N ALA A 62 -0.12 5.69 -23.48
CA ALA A 62 -0.49 5.12 -22.20
C ALA A 62 -1.88 4.45 -22.27
N GLU A 63 -2.84 5.09 -22.95
CA GLU A 63 -4.18 4.54 -23.17
C GLU A 63 -4.12 3.22 -23.96
N GLN A 64 -3.34 3.15 -25.04
CA GLN A 64 -3.15 1.92 -25.82
C GLN A 64 -2.54 0.79 -24.99
N LEU A 65 -1.51 1.09 -24.18
CA LEU A 65 -0.87 0.09 -23.32
C LEU A 65 -1.83 -0.44 -22.25
N ILE A 66 -2.62 0.46 -21.65
CA ILE A 66 -3.58 0.12 -20.61
C ILE A 66 -4.76 -0.69 -21.17
N ALA A 67 -5.20 -0.37 -22.39
CA ALA A 67 -6.22 -1.14 -23.08
C ALA A 67 -5.79 -2.60 -23.33
N ASP A 68 -4.48 -2.83 -23.54
CA ASP A 68 -3.92 -4.17 -23.74
C ASP A 68 -3.72 -4.95 -22.43
N ASN A 69 -3.17 -4.30 -21.39
CA ASN A 69 -2.77 -4.98 -20.15
C ASN A 69 -3.77 -4.86 -18.98
N GLY A 70 -4.80 -4.02 -19.09
CA GLY A 70 -5.80 -3.79 -18.05
C GLY A 70 -5.29 -3.04 -16.81
N ALA A 71 -4.15 -2.35 -16.89
CA ALA A 71 -3.54 -1.70 -15.74
C ALA A 71 -4.38 -0.54 -15.19
N PHE A 72 -4.51 -0.47 -13.87
CA PHE A 72 -5.27 0.59 -13.22
C PHE A 72 -4.43 1.85 -13.01
N THR A 73 -4.92 3.00 -13.48
CA THR A 73 -4.40 4.31 -13.10
C THR A 73 -5.47 5.40 -13.14
N VAL A 74 -5.51 6.20 -12.08
CA VAL A 74 -6.41 7.34 -11.97
C VAL A 74 -5.99 8.50 -12.90
N LEU A 75 -4.73 8.51 -13.35
CA LEU A 75 -4.21 9.55 -14.23
C LEU A 75 -4.81 9.51 -15.65
N MET A 76 -5.44 8.40 -16.05
CA MET A 76 -6.11 8.29 -17.36
C MET A 76 -7.54 8.83 -17.36
N TRP A 77 -8.08 9.24 -16.22
CA TRP A 77 -9.43 9.82 -16.18
C TRP A 77 -9.49 11.24 -16.77
N SER A 78 -8.36 11.93 -16.82
CA SER A 78 -8.24 13.23 -17.47
C SER A 78 -6.78 13.51 -17.82
N ASP A 79 -6.56 14.05 -19.01
CA ASP A 79 -5.29 14.58 -19.52
C ASP A 79 -4.90 15.94 -18.92
N GLY A 80 -5.79 16.57 -18.14
CA GLY A 80 -5.61 17.91 -17.62
C GLY A 80 -4.48 18.02 -16.59
N ARG A 81 -3.64 19.06 -16.74
CA ARG A 81 -2.57 19.37 -15.77
C ARG A 81 -3.07 19.52 -14.33
N ALA A 82 -4.24 20.11 -14.15
CA ALA A 82 -4.84 20.26 -12.82
C ALA A 82 -5.18 18.91 -12.17
N TRP A 83 -5.68 17.95 -12.96
CA TRP A 83 -5.98 16.60 -12.48
C TRP A 83 -4.71 15.87 -12.04
N PHE A 84 -3.67 15.94 -12.87
CA PHE A 84 -2.36 15.40 -12.54
C PHE A 84 -1.83 15.92 -11.19
N GLU A 85 -1.86 17.24 -10.98
CA GLU A 85 -1.37 17.85 -9.74
C GLU A 85 -2.19 17.42 -8.51
N ILE A 86 -3.51 17.26 -8.66
CA ILE A 86 -4.38 16.76 -7.59
C ILE A 86 -4.00 15.33 -7.22
N VAL A 87 -3.88 14.44 -8.21
CA VAL A 87 -3.51 13.03 -7.98
C VAL A 87 -2.13 12.94 -7.35
N TYR A 88 -1.17 13.72 -7.84
CA TYR A 88 0.19 13.76 -7.30
C TYR A 88 0.22 14.26 -5.85
N ALA A 89 -0.47 15.37 -5.55
CA ALA A 89 -0.58 15.89 -4.18
C ALA A 89 -1.29 14.89 -3.24
N LEU A 90 -2.31 14.18 -3.72
CA LEU A 90 -2.97 13.12 -2.95
C LEU A 90 -2.05 11.93 -2.71
N ALA A 91 -1.19 11.56 -3.65
CA ALA A 91 -0.18 10.52 -3.47
C ALA A 91 0.86 10.92 -2.40
N VAL A 92 1.35 12.16 -2.43
CA VAL A 92 2.24 12.70 -1.39
C VAL A 92 1.55 12.73 -0.03
N LEU A 93 0.32 13.27 0.03
CA LEU A 93 -0.42 13.41 1.28
C LEU A 93 -0.76 12.04 1.89
N SER A 94 -1.24 11.09 1.09
CA SER A 94 -1.54 9.73 1.57
C SER A 94 -0.28 9.01 2.07
N SER A 95 0.88 9.22 1.44
CA SER A 95 2.18 8.70 1.91
C SER A 95 2.56 9.26 3.28
N VAL A 96 2.46 10.58 3.48
CA VAL A 96 2.72 11.22 4.77
C VAL A 96 1.78 10.68 5.84
N LEU A 97 0.48 10.63 5.55
CA LEU A 97 -0.53 10.20 6.51
C LEU A 97 -0.40 8.70 6.84
N LEU A 98 -0.02 7.86 5.87
CA LEU A 98 0.27 6.45 6.08
C LEU A 98 1.53 6.25 6.93
N LEU A 99 2.60 7.00 6.67
CA LEU A 99 3.85 6.98 7.45
C LEU A 99 3.56 7.31 8.92
N LEU A 100 2.83 8.40 9.19
CA LEU A 100 2.38 8.80 10.52
C LEU A 100 1.40 7.79 11.15
N GLY A 101 0.80 6.93 10.33
CA GLY A 101 -0.16 5.94 10.76
C GLY A 101 -1.50 6.53 11.18
N TRP A 102 -1.97 7.56 10.45
CA TRP A 102 -3.29 8.15 10.63
C TRP A 102 -4.31 7.44 9.75
N ARG A 103 -5.39 6.92 10.32
CA ARG A 103 -6.44 6.18 9.58
C ARG A 103 -5.84 5.13 8.65
N THR A 104 -4.96 4.29 9.18
CA THR A 104 -4.05 3.44 8.36
C THR A 104 -4.78 2.60 7.32
N ARG A 105 -5.97 2.09 7.63
CA ARG A 105 -6.76 1.28 6.70
C ARG A 105 -7.27 2.07 5.49
N THR A 106 -7.59 3.34 5.68
CA THR A 106 -8.05 4.21 4.60
C THR A 106 -6.84 4.76 3.84
N MET A 107 -5.80 5.19 4.56
CA MET A 107 -4.60 5.73 3.95
C MET A 107 -3.80 4.67 3.18
N SER A 108 -3.83 3.39 3.58
CA SER A 108 -3.18 2.33 2.80
C SER A 108 -3.82 2.13 1.43
N VAL A 109 -5.16 2.26 1.35
CA VAL A 109 -5.89 2.18 0.07
C VAL A 109 -5.57 3.40 -0.80
N LEU A 110 -5.59 4.61 -0.23
CA LEU A 110 -5.24 5.82 -0.96
C LEU A 110 -3.77 5.81 -1.42
N PHE A 111 -2.87 5.33 -0.57
CA PHE A 111 -1.47 5.12 -0.90
C PHE A 111 -1.30 4.14 -2.05
N MET A 112 -1.97 2.98 -1.99
CA MET A 112 -1.99 1.99 -3.08
C MET A 112 -2.48 2.63 -4.37
N VAL A 113 -3.62 3.33 -4.36
CA VAL A 113 -4.14 4.03 -5.55
C VAL A 113 -3.12 5.03 -6.11
N GLY A 114 -2.44 5.80 -5.26
CA GLY A 114 -1.40 6.73 -5.66
C GLY A 114 -0.18 6.06 -6.30
N VAL A 115 0.32 4.98 -5.69
CA VAL A 115 1.44 4.17 -6.21
C VAL A 115 1.07 3.56 -7.57
N LEU A 116 -0.05 2.85 -7.64
CA LEU A 116 -0.54 2.21 -8.87
C LEU A 116 -0.73 3.25 -9.98
N SER A 117 -1.29 4.42 -9.65
CA SER A 117 -1.57 5.45 -10.66
C SER A 117 -0.30 6.00 -11.31
N LEU A 118 0.73 6.31 -10.51
CA LEU A 118 1.97 6.88 -11.03
C LEU A 118 2.84 5.83 -11.71
N GLN A 119 3.00 4.65 -11.12
CA GLN A 119 3.85 3.61 -11.71
C GLN A 119 3.27 3.02 -13.01
N ASN A 120 1.95 2.81 -13.07
CA ASN A 120 1.31 2.34 -14.32
C ASN A 120 1.27 3.40 -15.41
N ARG A 121 1.40 4.70 -15.05
CA ARG A 121 1.49 5.79 -16.02
C ARG A 121 2.84 5.81 -16.74
N SER A 122 3.92 5.37 -16.09
CA SER A 122 5.30 5.46 -16.60
C SER A 122 6.07 4.13 -16.44
N VAL A 123 5.53 3.06 -17.02
CA VAL A 123 6.04 1.68 -16.86
C VAL A 123 7.53 1.52 -17.22
N PHE A 124 8.04 2.30 -18.18
CA PHE A 124 9.44 2.20 -18.63
C PHE A 124 10.45 2.93 -17.75
N MET A 125 9.99 3.79 -16.84
CA MET A 125 10.86 4.55 -15.95
C MET A 125 11.28 3.73 -14.72
N GLY A 126 10.46 2.74 -14.34
CA GLY A 126 10.65 1.98 -13.11
C GLY A 126 11.71 0.89 -13.21
N ASP A 127 12.27 0.52 -12.06
CA ASP A 127 13.18 -0.61 -11.91
C ASP A 127 12.58 -1.75 -11.06
N GLY A 128 13.39 -2.77 -10.76
CA GLY A 128 12.94 -3.91 -9.95
C GLY A 128 12.50 -3.53 -8.53
N GLY A 129 13.06 -2.47 -7.94
CA GLY A 129 12.65 -1.92 -6.65
C GLY A 129 11.27 -1.27 -6.71
N ASP A 130 10.92 -0.61 -7.81
CA ASP A 130 9.60 -0.02 -8.01
C ASP A 130 8.50 -1.09 -8.05
N ASN A 131 8.78 -2.24 -8.66
CA ASN A 131 7.89 -3.39 -8.62
C ASN A 131 7.64 -3.90 -7.19
N VAL A 132 8.65 -3.84 -6.31
CA VAL A 132 8.45 -4.19 -4.90
C VAL A 132 7.55 -3.16 -4.21
N VAL A 133 7.74 -1.87 -4.46
CA VAL A 133 6.84 -0.83 -3.91
C VAL A 133 5.41 -1.02 -4.42
N HIS A 134 5.23 -1.38 -5.69
CA HIS A 134 3.96 -1.71 -6.32
C HIS A 134 3.20 -2.78 -5.53
N LEU A 135 3.83 -3.95 -5.35
CA LEU A 135 3.24 -5.10 -4.68
C LEU A 135 3.02 -4.82 -3.18
N MET A 136 3.98 -4.18 -2.53
CA MET A 136 3.90 -3.86 -1.11
C MET A 136 2.79 -2.85 -0.82
N SER A 137 2.48 -1.93 -1.74
CA SER A 137 1.35 -1.01 -1.61
C SER A 137 0.02 -1.78 -1.51
N ILE A 138 -0.14 -2.86 -2.28
CA ILE A 138 -1.33 -3.73 -2.27
C ILE A 138 -1.36 -4.53 -0.97
N TYR A 139 -0.25 -5.16 -0.58
CA TYR A 139 -0.21 -5.96 0.64
C TYR A 139 -0.45 -5.13 1.91
N LEU A 140 0.01 -3.87 1.92
CA LEU A 140 -0.23 -2.98 3.04
C LEU A 140 -1.72 -2.76 3.33
N VAL A 141 -2.60 -2.80 2.32
CA VAL A 141 -4.07 -2.74 2.49
C VAL A 141 -4.58 -3.91 3.32
N LEU A 142 -3.98 -5.09 3.16
CA LEU A 142 -4.36 -6.32 3.85
C LEU A 142 -3.73 -6.45 5.25
N THR A 143 -2.73 -5.61 5.58
CA THR A 143 -2.02 -5.68 6.86
C THR A 143 -2.58 -4.72 7.91
N ARG A 144 -2.58 -5.15 9.19
CA ARG A 144 -2.88 -4.29 10.35
C ARG A 144 -1.67 -3.50 10.82
N CYS A 145 -1.02 -2.78 9.90
CA CYS A 145 0.22 -2.03 10.16
C CYS A 145 0.07 -0.79 11.06
N GLY A 146 -1.15 -0.50 11.57
CA GLY A 146 -1.45 0.65 12.44
C GLY A 146 -1.52 0.32 13.93
N GLN A 147 -1.12 -0.88 14.39
CA GLN A 147 -1.27 -1.29 15.80
C GLN A 147 -0.22 -0.69 16.74
N VAL A 148 0.98 -0.39 16.22
CA VAL A 148 2.08 0.24 16.97
C VAL A 148 2.72 1.36 16.14
N TRP A 149 3.41 2.27 16.83
CA TRP A 149 4.10 3.43 16.23
C TRP A 149 3.22 4.21 15.24
N SER A 150 1.96 4.44 15.58
CA SER A 150 0.98 5.09 14.72
C SER A 150 0.11 6.06 15.52
N LEU A 151 -0.41 7.08 14.85
CA LEU A 151 -1.42 7.98 15.43
C LEU A 151 -2.72 7.21 15.77
N ASP A 152 -3.05 6.17 15.01
CA ASP A 152 -4.20 5.31 15.29
C ASP A 152 -4.03 4.50 16.60
N ALA A 153 -2.84 3.96 16.87
CA ALA A 153 -2.55 3.27 18.13
C ALA A 153 -2.66 4.22 19.33
N ARG A 154 -2.15 5.46 19.16
CA ARG A 154 -2.29 6.52 20.18
C ARG A 154 -3.76 6.88 20.39
N ARG A 155 -4.56 7.00 19.32
CA ARG A 155 -6.00 7.29 19.40
C ARG A 155 -6.75 6.16 20.09
N ALA A 156 -6.44 4.90 19.77
CA ALA A 156 -7.06 3.72 20.38
C ALA A 156 -6.80 3.68 21.90
N ARG A 157 -5.55 3.89 22.33
CA ARG A 157 -5.19 3.97 23.76
C ARG A 157 -5.95 5.07 24.49
N ARG A 158 -6.02 6.27 23.91
CA ARG A 158 -6.77 7.40 24.49
C ARG A 158 -8.27 7.13 24.57
N THR A 159 -8.83 6.50 23.54
CA THR A 159 -10.26 6.15 23.48
C THR A 159 -10.61 5.11 24.54
N ALA A 160 -9.78 4.07 24.71
CA ALA A 160 -9.96 3.07 25.75
C ALA A 160 -9.89 3.70 27.16
N ALA A 161 -8.92 4.59 27.40
CA ALA A 161 -8.81 5.31 28.67
C ALA A 161 -10.01 6.23 28.95
N ALA A 162 -10.52 6.92 27.92
CA ALA A 162 -11.72 7.76 28.05
C ALA A 162 -12.97 6.92 28.36
N ARG A 163 -13.16 5.78 27.67
CA ARG A 163 -14.26 4.85 27.95
C ARG A 163 -14.19 4.27 29.37
N ALA A 164 -12.99 3.95 29.86
CA ALA A 164 -12.79 3.49 31.23
C ALA A 164 -13.19 4.55 32.27
N ARG A 165 -13.15 5.84 31.91
CA ARG A 165 -13.67 6.96 32.73
C ARG A 165 -15.16 7.26 32.51
N GLY A 166 -15.86 6.48 31.66
CA GLY A 166 -17.26 6.72 31.30
C GLY A 166 -17.47 7.84 30.26
N GLU A 167 -16.40 8.37 29.67
CA GLU A 167 -16.51 9.44 28.66
C GLU A 167 -16.93 8.88 27.30
N ARG A 168 -17.85 9.59 26.62
CA ARG A 168 -18.30 9.23 25.27
C ARG A 168 -17.38 9.84 24.22
N VAL A 169 -16.56 9.01 23.57
CA VAL A 169 -15.70 9.44 22.45
C VAL A 169 -16.46 9.36 21.14
N VAL A 170 -16.67 10.51 20.48
CA VAL A 170 -17.35 10.59 19.18
C VAL A 170 -16.33 10.75 18.06
N ASP A 171 -16.35 9.82 17.11
CA ASP A 171 -15.52 9.89 15.91
C ASP A 171 -16.29 10.49 14.73
N ARG A 172 -16.02 11.76 14.41
CA ARG A 172 -16.62 12.47 13.25
C ARG A 172 -15.82 12.32 11.96
N VAL A 173 -14.50 12.12 12.07
CA VAL A 173 -13.62 12.05 10.90
C VAL A 173 -13.86 10.78 10.10
N GLY A 174 -14.12 9.66 10.78
CA GLY A 174 -14.45 8.38 10.13
C GLY A 174 -15.59 8.48 9.11
N PRO A 175 -16.81 8.89 9.50
CA PRO A 175 -17.94 8.98 8.57
C PRO A 175 -17.75 10.05 7.49
N VAL A 176 -17.08 11.17 7.79
CA VAL A 176 -16.76 12.18 6.75
C VAL A 176 -15.86 11.58 5.68
N LEU A 177 -14.77 10.92 6.07
CA LEU A 177 -13.87 10.25 5.13
C LEU A 177 -14.60 9.16 4.32
N TRP A 178 -15.38 8.32 4.99
CA TRP A 178 -16.13 7.25 4.32
C TRP A 178 -17.14 7.79 3.30
N SER A 179 -17.86 8.86 3.66
CA SER A 179 -18.84 9.49 2.77
C SER A 179 -18.15 10.19 1.60
N ALA A 180 -17.03 10.88 1.83
CA ALA A 180 -16.28 11.54 0.77
C ALA A 180 -15.71 10.53 -0.25
N LEU A 181 -15.14 9.42 0.24
CA LEU A 181 -14.65 8.34 -0.63
C LEU A 181 -15.78 7.63 -1.37
N GLY A 182 -16.93 7.43 -0.70
CA GLY A 182 -18.11 6.83 -1.32
C GLY A 182 -18.67 7.71 -2.42
N PHE A 183 -18.78 9.02 -2.17
CA PHE A 183 -19.18 10.00 -3.18
C PHE A 183 -18.23 9.97 -4.38
N GLY A 184 -16.91 10.00 -4.13
CA GLY A 184 -15.91 9.89 -5.19
C GLY A 184 -16.06 8.60 -6.01
N LEU A 185 -16.22 7.45 -5.34
CA LEU A 185 -16.38 6.16 -6.02
C LEU A 185 -17.67 6.11 -6.85
N VAL A 186 -18.79 6.63 -6.34
CA VAL A 186 -20.05 6.75 -7.08
C VAL A 186 -19.87 7.65 -8.30
N ALA A 187 -19.29 8.84 -8.12
CA ALA A 187 -19.10 9.80 -9.20
C ALA A 187 -18.27 9.21 -10.34
N VAL A 188 -17.14 8.59 -10.02
CA VAL A 188 -16.24 7.95 -11.00
C VAL A 188 -16.93 6.77 -11.69
N THR A 189 -17.62 5.91 -10.93
CA THR A 189 -18.37 4.78 -11.51
C THR A 189 -19.49 5.27 -12.44
N SER A 190 -20.23 6.32 -12.03
CA SER A 190 -21.32 6.88 -12.84
C SER A 190 -20.84 7.62 -14.10
N ALA A 191 -19.59 8.08 -14.10
CA ALA A 191 -18.96 8.74 -15.23
C ALA A 191 -18.32 7.75 -16.24
N GLY A 192 -18.41 6.43 -16.01
CA GLY A 192 -17.81 5.40 -16.87
C GLY A 192 -16.28 5.33 -16.79
N LEU A 193 -15.67 6.03 -15.83
CA LEU A 193 -14.20 6.11 -15.69
C LEU A 193 -13.57 4.81 -15.13
N LEU A 194 -14.40 3.81 -14.83
CA LEU A 194 -14.00 2.47 -14.37
C LEU A 194 -14.49 1.36 -15.31
N ASP A 195 -14.93 1.67 -16.53
CA ASP A 195 -15.52 0.70 -17.47
C ASP A 195 -14.51 -0.27 -18.10
N GLY A 196 -13.26 -0.29 -17.61
CA GLY A 196 -12.22 -1.24 -17.99
C GLY A 196 -12.41 -2.63 -17.36
N ASP A 197 -11.33 -3.18 -16.80
CA ASP A 197 -11.40 -4.48 -16.10
C ASP A 197 -12.39 -4.41 -14.93
N TRP A 198 -13.38 -5.30 -14.91
CA TRP A 198 -14.40 -5.40 -13.86
C TRP A 198 -13.81 -5.62 -12.46
N PHE A 199 -12.63 -6.24 -12.38
CA PHE A 199 -12.01 -6.62 -11.11
C PHE A 199 -11.69 -5.39 -10.25
N VAL A 200 -11.21 -4.31 -10.86
CA VAL A 200 -10.79 -3.09 -10.15
C VAL A 200 -11.96 -2.37 -9.49
N PRO A 201 -13.05 -1.97 -10.20
CA PRO A 201 -14.22 -1.39 -9.56
C PRO A 201 -14.83 -2.35 -8.52
N ALA A 202 -14.90 -3.65 -8.79
CA ALA A 202 -15.40 -4.61 -7.80
C ALA A 202 -14.55 -4.61 -6.51
N LEU A 203 -13.22 -4.57 -6.64
CA LEU A 203 -12.29 -4.49 -5.51
C LEU A 203 -12.47 -3.17 -4.73
N LEU A 204 -12.53 -2.03 -5.42
CA LEU A 204 -12.70 -0.72 -4.77
C LEU A 204 -14.02 -0.62 -4.01
N TRP A 205 -15.12 -1.11 -4.60
CA TRP A 205 -16.43 -1.19 -3.94
C TRP A 205 -16.41 -2.15 -2.74
N ALA A 206 -15.81 -3.34 -2.89
CA ALA A 206 -15.67 -4.30 -1.80
C ALA A 206 -14.87 -3.74 -0.62
N VAL A 207 -13.76 -3.04 -0.90
CA VAL A 207 -12.94 -2.36 0.12
C VAL A 207 -13.75 -1.26 0.81
N TRP A 208 -14.45 -0.40 0.06
CA TRP A 208 -15.25 0.69 0.63
C TRP A 208 -16.37 0.17 1.54
N VAL A 209 -17.10 -0.87 1.10
CA VAL A 209 -18.14 -1.53 1.92
C VAL A 209 -17.52 -2.18 3.16
N SER A 210 -16.38 -2.86 3.01
CA SER A 210 -15.68 -3.50 4.14
C SER A 210 -15.23 -2.50 5.20
N LEU A 211 -14.72 -1.33 4.78
CA LEU A 211 -14.36 -0.24 5.68
C LEU A 211 -15.58 0.34 6.41
N GLY A 212 -16.71 0.48 5.70
CA GLY A 212 -17.99 0.90 6.27
C GLY A 212 -18.52 -0.10 7.29
N LEU A 213 -18.58 -1.38 6.93
CA LEU A 213 -19.01 -2.48 7.80
C LEU A 213 -18.17 -2.53 9.07
N TRP A 214 -16.85 -2.44 8.94
CA TRP A 214 -15.96 -2.41 10.10
C TRP A 214 -16.29 -1.29 11.06
N TRP A 215 -16.54 -0.09 10.53
CA TRP A 215 -16.85 1.07 11.33
C TRP A 215 -18.22 0.97 12.00
N VAL A 216 -19.25 0.46 11.29
CA VAL A 216 -20.59 0.22 11.85
C VAL A 216 -20.51 -0.78 13.01
N VAL A 217 -19.84 -1.92 12.80
CA VAL A 217 -19.68 -2.94 13.86
C VAL A 217 -18.83 -2.41 15.02
N GLY A 218 -17.87 -1.54 14.75
CA GLY A 218 -17.05 -0.87 15.77
C GLY A 218 -17.79 0.12 16.68
N ARG A 219 -19.05 0.48 16.36
CA ARG A 219 -19.92 1.31 17.23
C ARG A 219 -20.70 0.50 18.27
N GLY A 220 -20.83 -0.81 18.06
CA GLY A 220 -21.54 -1.70 18.97
C GLY A 220 -20.81 -1.91 20.32
N PRO A 221 -21.45 -2.60 21.27
CA PRO A 221 -20.82 -2.94 22.55
C PRO A 221 -19.56 -3.77 22.33
N GLU A 222 -18.54 -3.50 23.17
CA GLU A 222 -17.29 -4.27 23.16
C GLU A 222 -17.62 -5.74 23.49
N GLY A 223 -17.22 -6.68 22.61
CA GLY A 223 -17.49 -8.11 22.77
C GLY A 223 -18.70 -8.67 22.02
N GLY A 224 -19.41 -7.88 21.21
CA GLY A 224 -20.48 -8.42 20.36
C GLY A 224 -19.98 -9.50 19.38
N GLN A 225 -20.76 -10.57 19.19
CA GLN A 225 -20.48 -11.64 18.21
C GLN A 225 -19.99 -11.14 16.82
N PRO A 226 -20.62 -10.13 16.18
CA PRO A 226 -20.15 -9.65 14.87
C PRO A 226 -18.76 -9.00 14.94
N ARG A 227 -18.42 -8.36 16.06
CA ARG A 227 -17.11 -7.75 16.26
C ARG A 227 -16.02 -8.81 16.37
N ILE A 228 -16.29 -9.88 17.11
CA ILE A 228 -15.37 -11.02 17.28
C ILE A 228 -15.09 -11.68 15.93
N LEU A 229 -16.13 -11.96 15.13
CA LEU A 229 -15.98 -12.55 13.81
C LEU A 229 -15.10 -11.69 12.90
N LEU A 230 -15.36 -10.38 12.83
CA LEU A 230 -14.55 -9.46 12.02
C LEU A 230 -13.10 -9.37 12.52
N ASP A 231 -12.87 -9.40 13.84
CA ASP A 231 -11.52 -9.42 14.39
C ASP A 231 -10.78 -10.70 13.98
N VAL A 232 -11.42 -11.87 14.03
CA VAL A 232 -10.85 -13.15 13.56
C VAL A 232 -10.49 -13.08 12.07
N ILE A 233 -11.43 -12.65 11.22
CA ILE A 233 -11.21 -12.53 9.77
C ILE A 233 -10.01 -11.60 9.50
N THR A 234 -9.98 -10.43 10.15
CA THR A 234 -8.89 -9.47 9.93
C THR A 234 -7.55 -9.93 10.49
N HIS A 235 -7.51 -10.78 11.53
CA HIS A 235 -6.28 -11.42 11.98
C HIS A 235 -5.78 -12.43 10.95
N VAL A 236 -6.66 -13.28 10.41
CA VAL A 236 -6.30 -14.27 9.40
C VAL A 236 -5.79 -13.59 8.12
N VAL A 237 -6.50 -12.58 7.62
CA VAL A 237 -6.09 -11.82 6.41
C VAL A 237 -4.72 -11.17 6.61
N HIS A 238 -4.50 -10.52 7.76
CA HIS A 238 -3.21 -9.90 8.05
C HIS A 238 -2.07 -10.90 8.18
N ASN A 239 -2.28 -12.00 8.90
CA ASN A 239 -1.28 -13.04 9.09
C ASN A 239 -0.96 -13.74 7.76
N GLY A 240 -1.97 -13.95 6.91
CA GLY A 240 -1.78 -14.46 5.55
C GLY A 240 -0.96 -13.49 4.68
N ALA A 241 -1.30 -12.21 4.68
CA ALA A 241 -0.55 -11.19 3.97
C ALA A 241 0.92 -11.11 4.44
N LEU A 242 1.17 -11.26 5.74
CA LEU A 242 2.53 -11.34 6.28
C LEU A 242 3.32 -12.53 5.72
N VAL A 243 2.71 -13.71 5.63
CA VAL A 243 3.35 -14.89 5.03
C VAL A 243 3.66 -14.64 3.55
N VAL A 244 2.73 -14.03 2.81
CA VAL A 244 2.95 -13.66 1.41
C VAL A 244 4.12 -12.70 1.26
N ILE A 245 4.16 -11.62 2.05
CA ILE A 245 5.27 -10.65 2.06
C ILE A 245 6.61 -11.36 2.33
N MET A 246 6.66 -12.24 3.33
CA MET A 246 7.87 -12.97 3.68
C MET A 246 8.31 -13.93 2.56
N ALA A 247 7.37 -14.69 2.00
CA ALA A 247 7.65 -15.62 0.92
C ALA A 247 8.14 -14.88 -0.34
N GLU A 248 7.49 -13.77 -0.70
CA GLU A 248 7.88 -12.94 -1.83
C GLU A 248 9.28 -12.36 -1.65
N ALA A 249 9.59 -11.80 -0.47
CA ALA A 249 10.93 -11.29 -0.20
C ALA A 249 12.00 -12.39 -0.37
N CYS A 250 11.74 -13.58 0.16
CA CYS A 250 12.62 -14.74 -0.05
C CYS A 250 12.78 -15.09 -1.53
N LEU A 251 11.68 -15.12 -2.29
CA LEU A 251 11.70 -15.45 -3.72
C LEU A 251 12.44 -14.41 -4.54
N ILE A 252 12.25 -13.11 -4.29
CA ILE A 252 12.95 -12.02 -4.97
C ILE A 252 14.45 -12.18 -4.80
N TYR A 253 14.93 -12.33 -3.55
CA TYR A 253 16.37 -12.46 -3.31
C TYR A 253 16.94 -13.79 -3.79
N ALA A 254 16.20 -14.90 -3.66
CA ALA A 254 16.66 -16.21 -4.14
C ALA A 254 16.78 -16.23 -5.67
N THR A 255 15.77 -15.75 -6.39
CA THR A 255 15.79 -15.70 -7.86
C THR A 255 16.85 -14.72 -8.38
N ALA A 256 16.97 -13.54 -7.78
CA ALA A 256 18.02 -12.58 -8.11
C ALA A 256 19.43 -13.17 -7.88
N GLY A 257 19.64 -13.88 -6.77
CA GLY A 257 20.90 -14.57 -6.48
C GLY A 257 21.19 -15.69 -7.50
N TRP A 258 20.20 -16.52 -7.79
CA TRP A 258 20.34 -17.62 -8.75
C TRP A 258 20.65 -17.13 -10.17
N TYR A 259 20.04 -16.02 -10.57
CA TYR A 259 20.32 -15.37 -11.85
C TYR A 259 21.74 -14.79 -11.90
N LYS A 260 22.18 -14.14 -10.82
CA LYS A 260 23.53 -13.56 -10.72
C LYS A 260 24.63 -14.61 -10.84
N ILE A 261 24.49 -15.76 -10.17
CA ILE A 261 25.50 -16.84 -10.16
C ILE A 261 25.73 -17.45 -11.55
N GLN A 262 24.74 -17.36 -12.46
CA GLN A 262 24.88 -17.82 -13.84
C GLN A 262 25.72 -16.89 -14.72
N GLY A 263 25.92 -15.64 -14.32
CA GLY A 263 26.66 -14.65 -15.11
C GLY A 263 28.18 -14.72 -14.90
N SER A 264 28.95 -14.72 -15.98
CA SER A 264 30.43 -14.74 -15.95
C SER A 264 31.02 -13.64 -15.08
N ARG A 265 30.42 -12.44 -15.08
CA ARG A 265 30.86 -11.32 -14.21
C ARG A 265 30.88 -11.68 -12.73
N TRP A 266 29.92 -12.47 -12.25
CA TRP A 266 29.88 -12.93 -10.86
C TRP A 266 30.85 -14.10 -10.61
N GLN A 267 31.00 -14.99 -11.58
CA GLN A 267 31.92 -16.14 -11.50
C GLN A 267 33.39 -15.69 -11.48
N ASP A 268 33.72 -14.68 -12.29
CA ASP A 268 35.08 -14.14 -12.42
C ASP A 268 35.37 -13.01 -11.40
N GLY A 269 34.44 -12.73 -10.47
CA GLY A 269 34.61 -11.76 -9.40
C GLY A 269 34.56 -10.27 -9.81
N THR A 270 34.24 -9.96 -11.07
CA THR A 270 34.24 -8.59 -11.61
C THR A 270 32.90 -7.86 -11.50
N ALA A 271 31.83 -8.54 -11.07
CA ALA A 271 30.47 -7.98 -11.05
C ALA A 271 30.30 -6.71 -10.21
N VAL A 272 31.02 -6.60 -9.09
CA VAL A 272 30.94 -5.44 -8.18
C VAL A 272 31.79 -4.28 -8.69
N TYR A 273 32.83 -4.55 -9.49
CA TYR A 273 33.73 -3.53 -10.01
C TYR A 273 33.00 -2.53 -10.92
N TYR A 274 32.18 -3.01 -11.85
CA TYR A 274 31.54 -2.13 -12.84
C TYR A 274 30.57 -1.10 -12.22
N PRO A 275 29.61 -1.48 -11.35
CA PRO A 275 28.69 -0.50 -10.76
C PRO A 275 29.38 0.55 -9.89
N LEU A 276 30.46 0.18 -9.19
CA LEU A 276 31.21 1.11 -8.34
C LEU A 276 32.06 2.12 -9.14
N ASN A 277 32.32 1.84 -10.41
CA ASN A 277 33.11 2.71 -11.30
C ASN A 277 32.24 3.40 -12.36
N LEU A 278 30.91 3.33 -12.23
CA LEU A 278 30.00 4.09 -13.07
C LEU A 278 29.70 5.44 -12.41
N ASP A 279 29.99 6.53 -13.12
CA ASP A 279 29.70 7.90 -12.67
C ASP A 279 28.20 8.12 -12.37
N TYR A 280 27.33 7.30 -12.95
CA TYR A 280 25.90 7.33 -12.67
C TYR A 280 25.56 6.91 -11.22
N PHE A 281 26.41 6.10 -10.59
CA PHE A 281 26.21 5.57 -9.24
C PHE A 281 27.17 6.16 -8.20
N THR A 282 27.85 7.27 -8.49
CA THR A 282 28.65 8.02 -7.51
C THR A 282 27.77 9.08 -6.82
N PRO A 283 27.24 8.82 -5.61
CA PRO A 283 26.31 9.73 -4.93
C PRO A 283 26.95 11.08 -4.56
N TRP A 284 28.29 11.13 -4.47
CA TRP A 284 29.05 12.35 -4.23
C TRP A 284 30.21 12.43 -5.22
N PRO A 285 29.98 12.91 -6.45
CA PRO A 285 31.02 12.97 -7.49
C PRO A 285 32.25 13.78 -7.07
N ALA A 286 32.09 14.70 -6.12
CA ALA A 286 33.18 15.51 -5.57
C ALA A 286 34.05 14.78 -4.53
N LEU A 287 33.63 13.60 -4.05
CA LEU A 287 34.30 12.82 -2.99
C LEU A 287 34.68 11.39 -3.42
N SER A 288 34.20 10.95 -4.58
CA SER A 288 34.50 9.64 -5.21
C SER A 288 35.58 9.81 -6.26
#